data_AF-A0A090VBR1-F1
#
_entry.id   AF-A0A090VBR1-F1
#
_cell.length_a   1.000
_cell.length_b   1.000
_cell.length_c   1.000
_cell.angle_alpha   90.00
_cell.angle_beta   90.00
_cell.angle_gamma   90.00
#
_symmetry.space_group_name_H-M   'P 1'
#
loop_
_entity.id
_entity.type
_entity.pdbx_description
1 polymer ?
#
loop_
_entity_poly.entity_id
_entity_poly.type
_entity_poly.pdbx_seq_one_letter_code
_entity_poly.pdbx_strand_id
1 'polypeptide(L)'
;MGTTSFQVPNFMKAVLSQISPEVKHAIGNISDFKFIKFDALSKFKRESLIAEINAVTNSGYTDVFRKNDVVNTRIISVKELGVVVTDAIIFNSTENETIAYYLQGNFDPEKIKSLADEDAFGEFSNSLMQSYNTNINPSFNP
;
A
#
# COMPACT_ATOMS: atom_id res chain seq x y z
N MET A 1 -22.35 20.68 -15.03
CA MET A 1 -21.02 20.11 -15.26
C MET A 1 -20.09 20.69 -14.21
N GLY A 2 -19.94 20.01 -13.07
CA GLY A 2 -19.09 20.47 -11.98
C GLY A 2 -17.71 19.88 -12.15
N THR A 3 -16.70 20.72 -12.34
CA THR A 3 -15.31 20.27 -12.36
C THR A 3 -14.96 19.90 -10.92
N THR A 4 -14.81 18.61 -10.63
CA THR A 4 -14.10 18.22 -9.41
C THR A 4 -12.65 18.59 -9.63
N SER A 5 -12.21 19.64 -8.94
CA SER A 5 -10.79 19.91 -8.73
C SER A 5 -10.19 18.66 -8.09
N PHE A 6 -9.51 17.85 -8.90
CA PHE A 6 -8.68 16.78 -8.41
C PHE A 6 -7.47 17.45 -7.78
N GLN A 7 -7.40 17.48 -6.45
CA GLN A 7 -6.09 17.58 -5.83
C GLN A 7 -5.34 16.34 -6.30
N VAL A 8 -4.35 16.56 -7.17
CA VAL A 8 -3.54 15.47 -7.73
C VAL A 8 -2.96 14.73 -6.53
N PRO A 9 -3.30 13.44 -6.34
CA PRO A 9 -2.67 12.66 -5.30
C PRO A 9 -1.17 12.69 -5.53
N ASN A 10 -0.38 12.75 -4.46
CA ASN A 10 1.06 12.53 -4.60
C ASN A 10 1.28 11.07 -4.97
N PHE A 11 1.32 10.81 -6.28
CA PHE A 11 1.62 9.49 -6.84
C PHE A 11 3.14 9.35 -6.92
N MET A 12 3.68 8.40 -6.17
CA MET A 12 5.11 8.19 -6.07
C MET A 12 5.43 6.77 -6.54
N LYS A 13 6.25 6.67 -7.59
CA LYS A 13 6.78 5.42 -8.12
C LYS A 13 8.28 5.38 -7.85
N ALA A 14 8.75 4.32 -7.19
CA ALA A 14 10.16 4.13 -6.93
C ALA A 14 10.59 2.68 -7.17
N VAL A 15 11.75 2.54 -7.81
CA VAL A 15 12.49 1.27 -7.84
C VAL A 15 13.37 1.27 -6.61
N LEU A 16 12.94 0.56 -5.57
CA LEU A 16 13.60 0.57 -4.28
C LEU A 16 14.77 -0.42 -4.26
N SER A 17 15.83 -0.15 -5.02
CA SER A 17 17.03 -1.00 -5.08
C SER A 17 17.79 -1.09 -3.74
N GLN A 18 17.41 -0.29 -2.75
CA GLN A 18 18.01 -0.19 -1.41
C GLN A 18 16.95 -0.26 -0.30
N ILE A 19 15.98 -1.18 -0.43
CA ILE A 19 15.04 -1.44 0.67
C ILE A 19 15.81 -1.93 1.89
N SER A 20 15.45 -1.39 3.05
CA SER A 20 16.10 -1.75 4.29
C SER A 20 15.99 -3.27 4.56
N PRO A 21 16.99 -3.91 5.18
CA PRO A 21 16.93 -5.31 5.54
C PRO A 21 15.67 -5.68 6.34
N GLU A 22 15.16 -4.75 7.14
CA GLU A 22 13.95 -4.90 7.96
C GLU A 22 12.69 -5.07 7.09
N VAL A 23 12.48 -4.22 6.09
CA VAL A 23 11.34 -4.36 5.16
C VAL A 23 11.47 -5.62 4.31
N LYS A 24 12.69 -5.94 3.88
CA LYS A 24 12.96 -7.19 3.15
C LYS A 24 12.71 -8.43 4.00
N HIS A 25 13.01 -8.37 5.30
CA HIS A 25 12.67 -9.42 6.25
C HIS A 25 11.16 -9.48 6.48
N ALA A 26 10.49 -8.33 6.57
CA ALA A 26 9.06 -8.24 6.84
C ALA A 26 8.21 -8.84 5.72
N ILE A 27 8.49 -8.54 4.44
CA ILE A 27 7.61 -8.97 3.33
C ILE A 27 8.33 -9.65 2.16
N GLY A 28 9.65 -9.52 2.06
CA GLY A 28 10.45 -10.12 0.97
C GLY A 28 11.03 -9.10 -0.01
N ASN A 29 11.45 -9.57 -1.18
CA ASN A 29 12.07 -8.70 -2.19
C ASN A 29 11.00 -7.93 -2.96
N ILE A 30 10.98 -6.59 -2.83
CA ILE A 30 10.13 -5.72 -3.64
C ILE A 30 10.95 -5.24 -4.85
N SER A 31 10.41 -5.38 -6.06
CA SER A 31 11.02 -4.94 -7.31
C SER A 31 10.45 -3.61 -7.82
N ASP A 32 9.17 -3.33 -7.56
CA ASP A 32 8.52 -2.05 -7.87
C ASP A 32 7.57 -1.68 -6.73
N PHE A 33 7.52 -0.39 -6.43
CA PHE A 33 6.69 0.15 -5.37
C PHE A 33 6.01 1.43 -5.83
N LYS A 34 4.69 1.48 -5.61
CA LYS A 34 3.88 2.67 -5.80
C LYS A 34 3.03 2.91 -4.58
N PHE A 35 2.85 4.17 -4.22
CA PHE A 35 1.87 4.52 -3.22
C PHE A 35 1.17 5.82 -3.51
N ILE A 36 0.03 5.93 -2.85
CA ILE A 36 -0.76 7.14 -2.77
C ILE A 36 -1.17 7.30 -1.31
N LYS A 37 -0.99 8.52 -0.80
CA LYS A 37 -1.44 8.92 0.53
C LYS A 37 -2.33 10.16 0.42
N PHE A 38 -3.40 10.15 1.20
CA PHE A 38 -4.30 11.27 1.40
C PHE A 38 -4.51 11.53 2.88
N ASP A 39 -4.49 12.80 3.27
CA ASP A 39 -4.80 13.23 4.62
C ASP A 39 -6.26 13.71 4.71
N ALA A 40 -6.96 13.33 5.77
CA ALA A 40 -8.29 13.80 6.17
C ALA A 40 -9.33 13.87 5.03
N LEU A 41 -9.55 12.76 4.33
CA LEU A 41 -10.57 12.68 3.27
C LEU A 41 -11.98 12.76 3.84
N SER A 42 -12.88 13.44 3.11
CA SER A 42 -14.31 13.41 3.44
C SER A 42 -14.86 11.98 3.34
N LYS A 43 -15.90 11.67 4.13
CA LYS A 43 -16.57 10.35 4.10
C LYS A 43 -16.92 9.90 2.67
N PHE A 44 -17.52 10.79 1.88
CA PHE A 44 -17.88 10.51 0.49
C PHE A 44 -16.67 10.14 -0.38
N LYS A 45 -15.54 10.86 -0.24
CA LYS A 45 -14.31 10.55 -0.99
C LYS A 45 -13.71 9.20 -0.59
N ARG A 46 -13.72 8.87 0.70
CA ARG A 46 -13.26 7.56 1.18
C ARG A 46 -14.12 6.43 0.62
N GLU A 47 -15.44 6.57 0.67
CA GLU A 47 -16.38 5.59 0.11
C GLU A 47 -16.14 5.38 -1.40
N SER A 48 -15.89 6.46 -2.15
CA SER A 48 -15.51 6.38 -3.57
C SER A 48 -14.20 5.61 -3.78
N LEU A 49 -13.15 5.93 -3.03
CA LEU A 49 -11.87 5.22 -3.13
C LEU A 49 -11.98 3.74 -2.73
N ILE A 50 -12.76 3.42 -1.69
CA ILE A 50 -13.03 2.04 -1.30
C ILE A 50 -13.71 1.29 -2.45
N ALA A 51 -14.70 1.91 -3.11
CA ALA A 51 -15.38 1.31 -4.25
C ALA A 51 -14.42 1.09 -5.44
N GLU A 52 -13.54 2.05 -5.73
CA GLU A 52 -12.51 1.93 -6.78
C GLU A 52 -11.52 0.80 -6.47
N ILE A 53 -11.01 0.71 -5.25
CA ILE A 53 -10.11 -0.37 -4.83
C ILE A 53 -10.82 -1.72 -4.88
N ASN A 54 -12.09 -1.81 -4.48
CA ASN A 54 -12.88 -3.04 -4.61
C ASN A 54 -13.00 -3.45 -6.09
N ALA A 55 -13.28 -2.50 -6.99
CA ALA A 55 -13.38 -2.80 -8.41
C ALA A 55 -12.06 -3.31 -9.00
N VAL A 56 -10.93 -2.69 -8.63
CA VAL A 56 -9.59 -3.12 -9.06
C VAL A 56 -9.24 -4.51 -8.50
N THR A 57 -9.48 -4.74 -7.21
CA THR A 57 -9.11 -5.99 -6.53
C THR A 57 -10.02 -7.17 -6.90
N ASN A 58 -11.28 -6.92 -7.26
CA ASN A 58 -12.17 -7.97 -7.77
C ASN A 58 -11.74 -8.53 -9.14
N SER A 59 -10.84 -7.87 -9.86
CA SER A 59 -10.38 -8.28 -11.19
C SER A 59 -8.95 -8.79 -11.15
N GLY A 60 -8.79 -10.11 -11.04
CA GLY A 60 -7.49 -10.76 -11.19
C GLY A 60 -6.58 -10.64 -9.97
N TYR A 61 -7.12 -10.26 -8.80
CA TYR A 61 -6.47 -10.47 -7.51
C TYR A 61 -7.28 -11.47 -6.68
N THR A 62 -6.59 -12.16 -5.80
CA THR A 62 -7.16 -13.01 -4.74
C THR A 62 -7.12 -12.22 -3.44
N ASP A 63 -8.24 -12.16 -2.72
CA ASP A 63 -8.30 -11.46 -1.43
C ASP A 63 -7.66 -12.30 -0.32
N VAL A 64 -6.74 -11.69 0.41
CA VAL A 64 -6.11 -12.26 1.61
C VAL A 64 -6.81 -11.77 2.87
N PHE A 65 -7.17 -10.49 2.90
CA PHE A 65 -7.85 -9.87 4.02
C PHE A 65 -8.73 -8.72 3.55
N ARG A 66 -9.93 -8.62 4.13
CA ARG A 66 -10.87 -7.54 3.84
C ARG A 66 -11.68 -7.21 5.08
N LYS A 67 -11.53 -5.99 5.57
CA LYS A 67 -12.33 -5.41 6.66
C LYS A 67 -12.85 -4.07 6.16
N ASN A 68 -14.14 -4.02 5.82
CA ASN A 68 -14.79 -2.83 5.29
C ASN A 68 -15.71 -2.20 6.35
N ASP A 69 -15.11 -1.60 7.39
CA ASP A 69 -15.85 -0.70 8.27
C ASP A 69 -15.87 0.71 7.65
N VAL A 70 -17.00 1.41 7.78
CA VAL A 70 -17.21 2.79 7.30
C VAL A 70 -16.17 3.76 7.89
N VAL A 71 -15.68 3.48 9.10
CA VAL A 71 -14.67 4.29 9.78
C VAL A 71 -13.25 3.81 9.44
N ASN A 72 -13.06 2.49 9.37
CA ASN A 72 -11.75 1.85 9.23
C ASN A 72 -11.81 0.72 8.19
N THR A 73 -11.43 1.01 6.95
CA THR A 73 -11.36 0.02 5.89
C THR A 73 -9.92 -0.43 5.66
N ARG A 74 -9.70 -1.73 5.64
CA ARG A 74 -8.42 -2.34 5.23
C ARG A 74 -8.65 -3.49 4.26
N ILE A 75 -7.90 -3.48 3.17
CA ILE A 75 -8.00 -4.46 2.09
C ILE A 75 -6.58 -4.89 1.73
N ILE A 76 -6.35 -6.21 1.68
CA ILE A 76 -5.11 -6.82 1.20
C ILE A 76 -5.50 -7.83 0.14
N SER A 77 -5.11 -7.55 -1.09
CA SER A 77 -5.41 -8.38 -2.25
C SER A 77 -4.13 -8.65 -3.02
N VAL A 78 -3.94 -9.89 -3.44
CA VAL A 78 -2.67 -10.37 -3.99
C VAL A 78 -2.83 -11.03 -5.35
N LYS A 79 -1.75 -11.10 -6.11
CA LYS A 79 -1.60 -12.04 -7.22
C LYS A 79 -0.57 -13.08 -6.84
N GLU A 80 -0.90 -14.33 -7.10
CA GLU A 80 -0.02 -15.46 -6.82
C GLU A 80 0.42 -16.11 -8.12
N LEU A 81 1.68 -16.55 -8.15
CA LEU A 81 2.22 -17.38 -9.21
C LEU A 81 2.86 -18.63 -8.57
N GLY A 82 2.09 -19.71 -8.52
CA GLY A 82 2.52 -20.93 -7.81
C GLY A 82 2.51 -20.72 -6.30
N VAL A 83 3.68 -20.69 -5.67
CA VAL A 83 3.84 -20.60 -4.20
C VAL A 83 4.29 -19.22 -3.72
N VAL A 84 4.35 -18.23 -4.61
CA VAL A 84 4.83 -16.88 -4.30
C VAL A 84 3.76 -15.83 -4.64
N VAL A 85 3.70 -14.77 -3.85
CA VAL A 85 2.91 -13.58 -4.19
C VAL A 85 3.78 -12.66 -5.05
N THR A 86 3.27 -12.30 -6.24
CA THR A 86 3.98 -11.43 -7.20
C THR A 86 3.56 -9.97 -7.11
N ASP A 87 2.31 -9.73 -6.72
CA ASP A 87 1.73 -8.40 -6.60
C ASP A 87 0.89 -8.35 -5.33
N ALA A 88 0.93 -7.23 -4.62
CA ALA A 88 0.04 -6.96 -3.50
C ALA A 88 -0.50 -5.53 -3.59
N ILE A 89 -1.81 -5.41 -3.44
CA ILE A 89 -2.51 -4.15 -3.17
C ILE A 89 -2.83 -4.16 -1.69
N ILE A 90 -2.33 -3.17 -0.96
CA ILE A 90 -2.64 -2.95 0.46
C ILE A 90 -3.27 -1.58 0.57
N PHE A 91 -4.53 -1.56 0.99
CA PHE A 91 -5.29 -0.33 1.18
C PHE A 91 -5.68 -0.22 2.65
N ASN A 92 -5.45 0.94 3.25
CA ASN A 92 -5.85 1.26 4.61
C ASN A 92 -6.45 2.67 4.63
N SER A 93 -7.68 2.80 5.10
CA SER A 93 -8.43 4.06 5.14
C SER A 93 -9.08 4.23 6.51
N THR A 94 -8.78 5.36 7.15
CA THR A 94 -9.32 5.82 8.43
C THR A 94 -9.98 7.19 8.26
N GLU A 95 -10.41 7.84 9.34
CA GLU A 95 -10.86 9.25 9.29
C GLU A 95 -9.74 10.25 9.03
N ASN A 96 -8.53 9.93 9.49
CA ASN A 96 -7.41 10.86 9.43
C ASN A 96 -6.56 10.68 8.18
N GLU A 97 -6.55 9.47 7.61
CA GLU A 97 -5.61 9.12 6.55
C GLU A 97 -6.17 8.01 5.67
N THR A 98 -5.81 8.04 4.38
CA THR A 98 -6.00 6.93 3.46
C THR A 98 -4.71 6.69 2.69
N ILE A 99 -4.20 5.46 2.79
CA ILE A 99 -3.01 5.01 2.07
C ILE A 99 -3.34 3.79 1.23
N ALA A 100 -2.85 3.80 -0.02
CA ALA A 100 -2.83 2.65 -0.90
C ALA A 100 -1.38 2.35 -1.31
N TYR A 101 -0.98 1.09 -1.16
CA TYR A 101 0.27 0.55 -1.65
C TYR A 101 0.01 -0.42 -2.79
N TYR A 102 0.81 -0.33 -3.84
CA TYR A 102 1.01 -1.40 -4.80
C TYR A 102 2.46 -1.86 -4.71
N LEU A 103 2.63 -3.14 -4.43
CA LEU A 103 3.91 -3.81 -4.29
C LEU A 103 4.01 -4.85 -5.40
N GLN A 104 5.15 -4.88 -6.09
CA GLN A 104 5.51 -5.95 -7.00
C GLN A 104 6.80 -6.60 -6.53
N GLY A 105 6.91 -7.92 -6.59
CA GLY A 105 8.09 -8.62 -6.12
C GLY A 105 7.96 -10.13 -6.09
N ASN A 106 8.70 -10.75 -5.18
CA ASN A 106 8.60 -12.17 -4.86
C ASN A 106 8.46 -12.28 -3.35
N PHE A 107 7.21 -12.36 -2.90
CA PHE A 107 6.83 -12.29 -1.50
C PHE A 107 6.38 -13.65 -0.99
N ASP A 108 6.65 -13.87 0.29
CA ASP A 108 6.12 -14.99 1.04
C ASP A 108 4.64 -14.72 1.36
N PRO A 109 3.71 -15.60 0.96
CA PRO A 109 2.28 -15.41 1.24
C PRO A 109 1.96 -15.23 2.73
N GLU A 110 2.69 -15.93 3.62
CA GLU A 110 2.46 -15.83 5.07
C GLU A 110 2.88 -14.47 5.62
N LYS A 111 3.93 -13.88 5.04
CA LYS A 111 4.36 -12.51 5.37
C LYS A 111 3.39 -11.46 4.86
N ILE A 112 2.77 -11.67 3.70
CA ILE A 112 1.72 -10.75 3.22
C ILE A 112 0.46 -10.87 4.10
N LYS A 113 0.11 -12.08 4.54
CA LYS A 113 -1.01 -12.32 5.47
C LYS A 113 -0.81 -11.61 6.81
N SER A 114 0.42 -11.54 7.33
CA SER A 114 0.68 -10.88 8.61
C SER A 114 0.34 -9.39 8.58
N LEU A 115 0.36 -8.74 7.41
CA LEU A 115 -0.04 -7.33 7.25
C LEU A 115 -1.53 -7.08 7.48
N ALA A 116 -2.35 -8.14 7.64
CA ALA A 116 -3.72 -8.00 8.13
C ALA A 116 -3.75 -7.44 9.55
N ASP A 117 -2.74 -7.76 10.36
CA ASP A 117 -2.51 -7.21 11.68
C ASP A 117 -2.14 -5.71 11.58
N GLU A 118 -2.71 -4.91 12.49
CA GLU A 118 -2.56 -3.45 12.44
C GLU A 118 -1.17 -2.99 12.86
N ASP A 119 -0.56 -3.64 13.85
CA ASP A 119 0.77 -3.29 14.32
C ASP A 119 1.80 -3.68 13.24
N ALA A 120 1.68 -4.88 12.68
CA ALA A 120 2.54 -5.33 11.58
C ALA A 120 2.45 -4.42 10.34
N PHE A 121 1.24 -3.98 9.98
CA PHE A 121 1.05 -3.02 8.89
C PHE A 121 1.69 -1.67 9.22
N GLY A 122 1.50 -1.16 10.44
CA GLY A 122 2.06 0.11 10.89
C GLY A 122 3.58 0.13 10.83
N GLU A 123 4.23 -0.93 11.34
CA GLU A 123 5.68 -1.11 11.27
C GLU A 123 6.16 -1.17 9.81
N PHE A 124 5.52 -2.01 8.99
CA PHE A 124 5.84 -2.13 7.57
C PHE A 124 5.73 -0.78 6.84
N SER A 125 4.62 -0.07 7.02
CA SER A 125 4.34 1.23 6.42
C SER A 125 5.41 2.25 6.80
N ASN A 126 5.74 2.34 8.09
CA ASN A 126 6.75 3.27 8.60
C ASN A 126 8.14 2.97 8.01
N SER A 127 8.58 1.71 8.06
CA SER A 127 9.89 1.31 7.51
C SER A 127 9.97 1.52 5.99
N LEU A 128 8.88 1.26 5.26
CA LEU A 128 8.82 1.49 3.83
C LEU A 128 8.88 2.98 3.48
N MET A 129 8.18 3.84 4.21
CA MET A 129 8.18 5.29 3.96
C MET A 129 9.51 5.91 4.35
N GLN A 130 10.13 5.43 5.42
CA GLN A 130 11.49 5.83 5.80
C GLN A 130 12.49 5.44 4.70
N SER A 131 12.44 4.19 4.23
CA SER A 131 13.28 3.71 3.13
C SER A 131 13.10 4.56 1.88
N TYR A 132 11.86 4.90 1.52
CA TYR A 132 11.57 5.78 0.40
C TYR A 132 12.21 7.17 0.58
N ASN A 133 12.00 7.82 1.73
CA ASN A 133 12.52 9.16 2.02
C ASN A 133 14.05 9.23 1.95
N THR A 134 14.75 8.21 2.46
CA THR A 134 16.21 8.11 2.38
C THR A 134 16.70 7.96 0.94
N ASN A 135 15.96 7.26 0.08
CA ASN A 135 16.33 7.04 -1.32
C ASN A 135 16.08 8.27 -2.22
N ILE A 136 15.05 9.07 -1.94
CA ILE A 136 14.78 10.30 -2.72
C ILE A 136 15.52 11.53 -2.22
N ASN A 137 15.91 11.55 -0.95
CA ASN A 137 16.81 12.55 -0.37
C ASN A 137 18.06 11.83 0.16
N PRO A 138 18.97 11.39 -0.73
CA PRO A 138 20.29 10.98 -0.27
C PRO A 138 20.89 12.21 0.42
N SER A 139 21.04 12.14 1.74
CA SER A 139 21.83 13.11 2.49
C SER A 139 23.20 13.14 1.83
N PHE A 140 23.48 14.21 1.08
CA PHE A 140 24.84 14.56 0.70
C PHE A 140 25.50 15.05 1.99
N ASN A 141 26.08 14.13 2.74
CA ASN A 141 27.02 14.50 3.77
C ASN A 141 28.38 14.74 3.07
N PRO A 142 28.88 16.00 3.04
CA PRO A 142 30.14 16.34 2.37
C PRO A 142 31.37 15.71 3.03
#